data_AF-A0A0V0TM88-F1
#
_entry.id   AF-A0A0V0TM88-F1
#
_cell.length_a   1.000
_cell.length_b   1.000
_cell.length_c   1.000
_cell.angle_alpha   90.00
_cell.angle_beta   90.00
_cell.angle_gamma   90.00
#
_symmetry.space_group_name_H-M   'P 1'
#
loop_
_entity.id
_entity.type
_entity.pdbx_description
1 polymer ?
#
loop_
_entity_poly.entity_id
_entity_poly.type
_entity_poly.pdbx_seq_one_letter_code
_entity_poly.pdbx_strand_id
1 'polypeptide(L)'
;MTEQHNIHLNTSYQLPDGHVIRIGSERFRCPEALFQPLLLRCLWSHVEMFVVSIMKCDLDMRRKLYENIILSGGSTMFPGMGQRMTKELRVLVVWSRPVPLYSSWLLTALFYWAVNSLSYWFCIIAH
;
A
#
# COMPACT_ATOMS: atom_id res chain seq x y z
N MET A 1 -0.04 -30.57 11.48
CA MET A 1 -1.26 -29.73 11.51
C MET A 1 -1.16 -28.59 10.49
N THR A 2 -0.66 -28.86 9.27
CA THR A 2 -0.31 -27.84 8.26
C THR A 2 -0.99 -28.05 6.90
N GLU A 3 -1.72 -29.15 6.69
CA GLU A 3 -2.33 -29.44 5.39
C GLU A 3 -3.76 -28.93 5.23
N GLN A 4 -4.57 -28.88 6.31
CA GLN A 4 -5.99 -28.47 6.17
C GLN A 4 -6.21 -26.95 6.05
N HIS A 5 -5.25 -26.11 6.47
CA HIS A 5 -5.36 -24.65 6.30
C HIS A 5 -4.93 -24.18 4.89
N ASN A 6 -4.24 -25.02 4.11
CA ASN A 6 -3.66 -24.64 2.80
C ASN A 6 -4.64 -24.77 1.62
N ILE A 7 -5.85 -25.31 1.82
CA ILE A 7 -6.82 -25.52 0.74
C ILE A 7 -7.43 -24.17 0.29
N HIS A 8 -7.61 -23.23 1.21
CA HIS A 8 -8.11 -21.87 0.90
C HIS A 8 -7.04 -20.91 0.35
N LEU A 9 -5.76 -21.26 0.45
CA LEU A 9 -4.65 -20.38 0.05
C LEU A 9 -4.08 -20.72 -1.33
N ASN A 10 -4.40 -21.91 -1.86
CA ASN A 10 -3.94 -22.37 -3.14
C ASN A 10 -4.79 -21.78 -4.27
N THR A 11 -4.18 -20.97 -5.13
CA THR A 11 -4.83 -20.48 -6.35
C THR A 11 -4.10 -21.03 -7.57
N SER A 12 -4.87 -21.58 -8.51
CA SER A 12 -4.36 -22.01 -9.81
C SER A 12 -4.17 -20.81 -10.74
N TYR A 13 -3.00 -20.69 -11.36
CA TYR A 13 -2.71 -19.70 -12.40
C TYR A 13 -2.39 -20.43 -13.70
N GLN A 14 -3.03 -20.04 -14.80
CA GLN A 14 -2.73 -20.56 -16.14
C GLN A 14 -1.65 -19.70 -16.79
N LEU A 15 -0.57 -20.34 -17.22
CA LEU A 15 0.44 -19.73 -18.07
C LEU A 15 -0.12 -19.54 -19.49
N PRO A 16 0.45 -18.61 -20.29
CA PRO A 16 0.09 -18.47 -21.71
C PRO A 16 0.31 -19.75 -22.53
N ASP A 17 1.14 -20.68 -22.03
CA ASP A 17 1.36 -22.00 -22.64
C ASP A 17 0.26 -23.03 -22.29
N GLY A 18 -0.78 -22.63 -21.55
CA GLY A 18 -1.88 -23.50 -21.12
C GLY A 18 -1.59 -24.33 -19.86
N HIS A 19 -0.35 -24.34 -19.38
CA HIS A 19 0.03 -25.07 -18.18
C HIS A 19 -0.52 -24.39 -16.90
N VAL A 20 -1.06 -25.18 -15.96
CA VAL A 20 -1.66 -24.67 -14.74
C VAL A 20 -0.70 -24.86 -13.56
N ILE A 21 -0.20 -23.76 -13.00
CA ILE A 21 0.61 -23.80 -11.77
C ILE A 21 -0.28 -23.56 -10.56
N ARG A 22 -0.03 -24.29 -9.48
CA ARG A 22 -0.69 -24.07 -8.19
C ARG A 22 0.24 -23.23 -7.31
N ILE A 23 -0.16 -22.00 -7.05
CA ILE A 23 0.59 -21.11 -6.18
C ILE A 23 -0.08 -21.14 -4.80
N GLY A 24 0.68 -21.57 -3.79
CA GLY A 24 0.22 -21.64 -2.40
C GLY A 24 0.72 -20.47 -1.56
N SER A 25 1.37 -20.77 -0.44
CA SER A 25 1.84 -19.79 0.55
C SER A 25 2.88 -18.78 0.01
N GLU A 26 3.46 -19.03 -1.15
CA GLU A 26 4.46 -18.16 -1.79
C GLU A 26 3.94 -16.74 -2.05
N ARG A 27 2.63 -16.59 -2.32
CA ARG A 27 1.98 -15.29 -2.53
C ARG A 27 2.08 -14.36 -1.32
N PHE A 28 2.21 -14.92 -0.12
CA PHE A 28 2.30 -14.15 1.12
C PHE A 28 3.75 -13.89 1.53
N ARG A 29 4.70 -14.70 1.05
CA ARG A 29 6.12 -14.52 1.35
C ARG A 29 6.71 -13.28 0.68
N CYS A 30 6.27 -13.00 -0.55
CA CYS A 30 6.72 -11.84 -1.32
C CYS A 30 6.38 -10.50 -0.62
N PRO A 31 5.13 -10.23 -0.16
CA PRO A 31 4.83 -9.03 0.60
C PRO A 31 5.40 -9.05 2.03
N GLU A 32 5.58 -10.21 2.67
CA GLU A 32 6.18 -10.28 4.02
C GLU A 32 7.66 -9.85 4.01
N ALA A 33 8.36 -10.06 2.89
CA ALA A 33 9.73 -9.60 2.69
C ALA A 33 9.90 -8.08 2.80
N LEU A 34 8.83 -7.30 2.59
CA LEU A 34 8.83 -5.84 2.76
C LEU A 34 8.82 -5.43 4.24
N PHE A 35 8.24 -6.26 5.11
CA PHE A 35 8.14 -6.01 6.56
C PHE A 35 9.26 -6.69 7.35
N GLN A 36 9.80 -7.79 6.82
CA GLN A 36 10.86 -8.58 7.42
C GLN A 36 12.19 -8.37 6.65
N PRO A 37 13.02 -7.39 7.05
CA PRO A 37 14.27 -7.07 6.37
C PRO A 37 15.25 -8.26 6.30
N LEU A 38 15.19 -9.19 7.27
CA LEU A 38 16.01 -10.40 7.32
C LEU A 38 15.80 -11.33 6.12
N LEU A 39 14.61 -11.37 5.53
CA LEU A 39 14.30 -12.24 4.38
C LEU A 39 15.03 -11.79 3.11
N LEU A 40 15.29 -10.48 2.96
CA LEU A 40 15.96 -9.91 1.79
C LEU A 40 17.42 -9.52 2.06
N ARG A 41 17.92 -9.76 3.28
CA ARG A 41 19.20 -9.20 3.76
C ARG A 41 19.28 -7.69 3.58
N CYS A 42 18.12 -7.01 3.59
CA CYS A 42 18.04 -5.56 3.58
C CYS A 42 18.23 -5.05 5.01
N LEU A 43 18.85 -3.89 5.16
CA LEU A 43 19.16 -3.33 6.47
C LEU A 43 17.98 -2.61 7.14
N TRP A 44 16.93 -2.29 6.38
CA TRP A 44 15.84 -1.43 6.84
C TRP A 44 14.48 -2.00 6.45
N SER A 45 13.57 -2.10 7.42
CA SER A 45 12.16 -2.38 7.15
C SER A 45 11.47 -1.12 6.61
N HIS A 46 10.41 -1.28 5.81
CA HIS A 46 9.61 -0.14 5.34
C HIS A 46 9.08 0.68 6.52
N VAL A 47 8.68 0.01 7.60
CA VAL A 47 8.16 0.65 8.81
C VAL A 47 9.22 1.52 9.50
N GLU A 48 10.45 1.05 9.61
CA GLU A 48 11.56 1.81 10.22
C GLU A 48 11.88 3.05 9.38
N MET A 49 11.87 2.90 8.06
CA MET A 49 12.12 4.00 7.14
C MET A 49 11.04 5.11 7.26
N PHE A 50 9.78 4.73 7.49
CA PHE A 50 8.70 5.67 7.82
C PHE A 50 8.92 6.40 9.15
N VAL A 51 9.35 5.69 10.19
CA VAL A 51 9.60 6.33 11.49
C VAL A 51 10.76 7.32 11.38
N VAL A 52 11.86 6.92 10.75
CA VAL A 52 13.03 7.78 10.57
C VAL A 52 12.69 9.03 9.76
N SER A 53 11.86 8.92 8.71
CA SER A 53 11.46 10.08 7.90
C SER A 53 10.58 11.04 8.68
N ILE A 54 9.62 10.55 9.48
CA ILE A 54 8.76 11.40 10.31
C ILE A 54 9.55 12.05 11.45
N MET A 55 10.52 11.35 12.03
CA MET A 55 11.39 11.90 13.08
C MET A 55 12.33 13.00 12.58
N LYS A 56 12.58 13.07 11.27
CA LYS A 56 13.31 14.20 10.65
C LYS A 56 12.42 15.43 10.44
N CYS A 57 11.09 15.29 10.52
CA CYS A 57 10.16 16.42 10.42
C CYS A 57 9.96 17.12 11.78
N ASP A 58 9.50 18.38 11.73
CA ASP A 58 9.16 19.18 12.90
C ASP A 58 8.05 18.55 13.73
N LEU A 59 8.12 18.74 15.06
CA LEU A 59 7.24 18.12 16.05
C LEU A 59 5.74 18.36 15.76
N ASP A 60 5.38 19.57 15.35
CA ASP A 60 3.98 19.95 15.08
C ASP A 60 3.40 19.24 13.85
N MET A 61 4.26 18.87 12.90
CA MET A 61 3.86 18.18 11.67
C MET A 61 3.72 16.68 11.88
N ARG A 62 4.45 16.07 12.82
CA ARG A 62 4.45 14.61 13.05
C ARG A 62 3.05 14.08 13.30
N ARG A 63 2.25 14.78 14.09
CA ARG A 63 0.85 14.39 14.38
C ARG A 63 0.01 14.35 13.11
N LYS A 64 0.10 15.40 12.28
CA LYS A 64 -0.63 15.47 11.01
C LYS A 64 -0.15 14.40 10.02
N LEU A 65 1.14 14.07 10.02
CA LEU A 65 1.71 13.03 9.16
C LEU A 65 1.20 11.64 9.55
N TYR A 66 1.17 11.30 10.85
CA TYR A 66 0.60 10.02 11.31
C TYR A 66 -0.90 9.89 11.05
N GLU A 67 -1.63 11.01 11.07
CA GLU A 67 -3.08 11.02 10.77
C GLU A 67 -3.38 10.90 9.27
N ASN A 68 -2.46 11.31 8.39
CA ASN A 68 -2.65 11.39 6.93
C ASN A 68 -1.64 10.55 6.15
N ILE A 69 -1.46 9.29 6.56
CA ILE A 69 -0.65 8.34 5.81
C ILE A 69 -1.47 7.81 4.64
N ILE A 70 -0.90 7.94 3.43
CA ILE A 70 -1.51 7.46 2.19
C ILE A 70 -0.59 6.41 1.59
N LEU A 71 -1.16 5.27 1.23
CA LEU A 71 -0.44 4.25 0.45
C LEU A 71 -0.74 4.42 -1.03
N SER A 72 0.34 4.54 -1.80
CA SER A 72 0.32 4.61 -3.25
C SER A 72 1.35 3.64 -3.85
N GLY A 73 1.18 3.29 -5.13
CA GLY A 73 2.11 2.43 -5.89
C GLY A 73 1.62 1.00 -6.13
N GLY A 74 2.31 0.29 -7.01
CA GLY A 74 1.94 -1.09 -7.39
C GLY A 74 2.12 -2.10 -6.26
N SER A 75 3.20 -1.95 -5.48
CA SER A 75 3.50 -2.86 -4.37
C SER A 75 2.54 -2.73 -3.19
N THR A 76 1.76 -1.66 -3.08
CA THR A 76 0.77 -1.49 -2.01
C THR A 76 -0.60 -2.08 -2.39
N MET A 77 -0.78 -2.49 -3.64
CA MET A 77 -2.00 -3.16 -4.12
C MET A 77 -2.09 -4.64 -3.73
N PHE A 78 -1.12 -5.17 -2.97
CA PHE A 78 -1.26 -6.52 -2.41
C PHE A 78 -2.46 -6.59 -1.47
N PRO A 79 -3.28 -7.65 -1.55
CA PRO A 79 -4.45 -7.80 -0.70
C PRO A 79 -4.04 -7.81 0.78
N GLY A 80 -4.70 -6.99 1.59
CA GLY A 80 -4.44 -6.90 3.03
C GLY A 80 -3.25 -6.02 3.43
N MET A 81 -2.53 -5.39 2.48
CA MET A 81 -1.37 -4.56 2.80
C MET A 81 -1.73 -3.31 3.65
N GLY A 82 -2.85 -2.65 3.36
CA GLY A 82 -3.32 -1.51 4.18
C GLY A 82 -3.65 -1.91 5.61
N GLN A 83 -4.24 -3.10 5.82
CA GLN A 83 -4.53 -3.64 7.15
C GLN A 83 -3.24 -3.97 7.90
N ARG A 84 -2.27 -4.59 7.22
CA ARG A 84 -0.97 -4.90 7.81
C ARG A 84 -0.22 -3.64 8.21
N MET A 85 -0.18 -2.63 7.33
CA MET A 85 0.46 -1.35 7.66
C MET A 85 -0.22 -0.65 8.84
N THR A 86 -1.56 -0.62 8.87
CA THR A 86 -2.30 -0.04 10.00
C THR A 86 -2.00 -0.78 11.31
N LYS A 87 -1.73 -2.09 11.26
CA LYS A 87 -1.35 -2.90 12.42
C LYS A 87 0.05 -2.51 12.93
N GLU A 88 1.04 -2.40 12.04
CA GLU A 88 2.39 -1.99 12.41
C GLU A 88 2.42 -0.55 12.96
N LEU A 89 1.65 0.36 12.36
CA LEU A 89 1.53 1.74 12.81
C LEU A 89 0.86 1.87 14.18
N ARG A 90 -0.14 1.02 14.49
CA ARG A 90 -0.78 1.00 15.82
C ARG A 90 0.19 0.64 16.94
N VAL A 91 1.22 -0.16 16.66
CA VAL A 91 2.25 -0.48 17.65
C VAL A 91 3.10 0.75 17.97
N LEU A 92 3.29 1.63 16.98
CA LEU A 92 4.14 2.82 17.10
C LEU A 92 3.38 4.06 17.58
N VAL A 93 2.10 4.18 17.23
CA VAL A 93 1.27 5.37 17.49
C VAL A 93 -0.11 4.94 17.95
N VAL A 94 -0.51 5.44 19.13
CA VAL A 94 -1.81 5.15 19.77
C VAL A 94 -3.00 5.61 18.92
N TRP A 95 -2.80 6.66 18.10
CA TRP A 95 -3.83 7.30 17.28
C TRP A 95 -3.50 7.16 15.79
N SER A 96 -3.78 6.00 15.21
CA SER A 96 -3.64 5.77 13.77
C SER A 96 -5.01 5.59 13.13
N ARG A 97 -5.33 6.42 12.13
CA ARG A 97 -6.47 6.18 11.24
C ARG A 97 -6.19 4.99 10.32
N PRO A 98 -7.23 4.33 9.77
CA PRO A 98 -7.05 3.33 8.73
C PRO A 98 -6.35 3.96 7.53
N VAL A 99 -5.32 3.30 7.01
CA VAL A 99 -4.53 3.84 5.89
C VAL A 99 -5.30 3.62 4.58
N PRO A 100 -5.78 4.69 3.90
CA PRO A 100 -6.45 4.54 2.62
C PRO A 100 -5.44 4.12 1.53
N LEU A 101 -5.90 3.19 0.69
CA LEU A 101 -5.19 2.72 -0.49
C LEU A 101 -5.71 3.49 -1.70
N TYR A 102 -4.85 4.29 -2.33
CA TYR A 102 -5.16 4.94 -3.58
C TYR A 102 -4.33 4.32 -4.70
N SER A 103 -5.00 3.91 -5.77
CA SER A 103 -4.29 3.56 -6.99
C SER A 103 -3.74 4.84 -7.61
N SER A 104 -2.49 4.79 -8.08
CA SER A 104 -1.85 5.94 -8.72
C SER A 104 -2.64 6.47 -9.91
N TRP A 105 -3.37 5.59 -10.61
CA TRP A 105 -4.20 5.90 -11.76
C TRP A 105 -5.46 6.70 -11.42
N LEU A 106 -6.06 6.45 -10.25
CA LEU A 106 -7.21 7.25 -9.80
C LEU A 106 -6.79 8.66 -9.43
N LEU A 107 -5.61 8.83 -8.85
CA LEU A 107 -5.08 10.15 -8.51
C LEU A 107 -4.72 10.95 -9.76
N THR A 108 -4.07 10.34 -10.75
CA THR A 108 -3.82 11.01 -12.03
C THR A 108 -5.12 11.32 -12.76
N ALA A 109 -6.11 10.42 -12.77
CA ALA A 109 -7.41 10.67 -13.39
C ALA A 109 -8.19 11.79 -12.69
N LEU A 110 -8.23 11.82 -11.35
CA LEU A 110 -8.87 12.90 -10.59
C LEU A 110 -8.16 14.24 -10.77
N PHE A 111 -6.82 14.24 -10.79
CA PHE A 111 -6.05 15.45 -11.06
C PHE A 111 -6.32 15.96 -12.48
N TYR A 112 -6.33 15.06 -13.47
CA TYR A 112 -6.64 15.40 -14.85
C TYR A 112 -8.07 15.94 -15.00
N TRP A 113 -9.05 15.31 -14.33
CA TRP A 113 -10.43 15.76 -14.30
C TRP A 113 -10.58 17.12 -13.63
N ALA A 114 -9.93 17.36 -12.50
CA ALA A 114 -9.98 18.64 -11.79
C ALA A 114 -9.39 19.78 -12.63
N VAL A 115 -8.23 19.55 -13.26
CA VAL A 115 -7.58 20.53 -14.15
C VAL A 115 -8.45 20.82 -15.37
N ASN A 116 -8.99 19.78 -16.01
CA ASN A 116 -9.80 19.97 -17.21
C ASN A 116 -11.18 20.58 -16.87
N SER A 117 -11.78 20.22 -15.73
CA SER A 117 -13.05 20.80 -15.26
C SER A 117 -12.93 22.29 -14.93
N LEU A 118 -11.79 22.74 -14.40
CA LEU A 118 -11.53 24.17 -14.21
C LEU A 118 -11.44 24.90 -15.55
N SER A 119 -10.78 24.31 -16.56
CA SER A 119 -10.72 24.86 -17.91
C SER A 119 -12.10 25.00 -18.54
N TYR A 120 -13.00 24.01 -18.39
CA TYR A 120 -14.38 24.09 -18.86
C TYR A 120 -15.19 25.17 -18.12
N TRP A 121 -14.97 25.31 -16.80
CA TRP A 121 -15.65 26.32 -16.00
C TRP A 121 -15.27 27.75 -16.42
N PHE A 122 -13.99 28.01 -16.69
CA PHE A 122 -13.55 29.31 -17.23
C PHE A 122 -14.12 29.58 -18.63
N CYS A 123 -14.31 28.56 -19.46
CA CYS A 123 -14.89 28.72 -20.80
C CYS A 123 -16.38 29.06 -20.78
N ILE A 124 -17.13 28.62 -19.76
CA ILE A 124 -18.56 28.89 -19.61
C ILE A 124 -18.84 30.30 -19.06
N ILE A 125 -17.94 30.84 -18.23
CA ILE A 125 -18.09 32.20 -17.67
C ILE A 125 -17.69 33.30 -18.68
N ALA A 126 -16.88 32.95 -19.69
CA ALA A 126 -16.37 33.90 -20.67
C ALA A 126 -17.30 34.14 -21.88
N HIS A 127 -18.56 33.66 -21.86
CA HIS A 127 -19.53 33.83 -22.95
C HIS A 127 -20.81 34.51 -22.47
#